data_AF-A0A934U014-F1
#
_entry.id   AF-A0A934U014-F1
#
_cell.length_a   1.000
_cell.length_b   1.000
_cell.length_c   1.000
_cell.angle_alpha   90.00
_cell.angle_beta   90.00
_cell.angle_gamma   90.00
#
_symmetry.space_group_name_H-M   'P 1'
#
loop_
_entity.id
_entity.type
_entity.pdbx_description
1 polymer ?
#
loop_
_entity_poly.entity_id
_entity_poly.type
_entity_poly.pdbx_seq_one_letter_code
_entity_poly.pdbx_strand_id
1 'polypeptide(L)' 'KPVVEVNDADVDTMLETLRKQQADWKETDAAATAEDRVTVDFSGSIDGEDFEGGKASDFVLAMGQGRMIPGFEEGLVGHK' A
#
# COMPACT_ATOMS: atom_id res chain seq x y z
N LYS A 1 21.69 27.22 4.41
CA LYS A 1 20.53 27.00 3.51
C LYS A 1 20.87 25.77 2.68
N PRO A 2 20.14 24.64 2.80
CA PRO A 2 20.39 23.51 1.93
C PRO A 2 19.95 23.91 0.51
N VAL A 3 20.88 23.85 -0.43
CA VAL A 3 20.59 24.01 -1.86
C VAL A 3 20.20 22.61 -2.32
N VAL A 4 18.93 22.42 -2.62
CA VAL A 4 18.40 21.14 -3.12
C VAL A 4 18.22 21.34 -4.62
N GLU A 5 19.04 20.64 -5.41
CA GLU A 5 18.88 20.59 -6.85
C GLU A 5 17.92 19.46 -7.16
N VAL A 6 16.77 19.79 -7.77
CA VAL A 6 15.82 18.80 -8.27
C VAL A 6 16.42 18.26 -9.55
N ASN A 7 16.84 17.00 -9.52
CA ASN A 7 17.45 16.34 -10.66
C ASN A 7 16.37 15.71 -11.55
N ASP A 8 16.70 15.37 -12.79
CA ASP A 8 15.77 14.65 -13.68
C ASP A 8 15.24 13.34 -13.04
N ALA A 9 16.05 12.71 -12.17
CA ALA A 9 15.63 11.54 -11.40
C ALA A 9 14.47 11.83 -10.42
N ASP A 10 14.43 13.02 -9.83
CA ASP A 10 13.33 13.44 -8.94
C ASP A 10 12.06 13.70 -9.76
N VAL A 11 12.22 14.25 -10.97
CA VAL A 11 11.12 14.46 -11.92
C VAL A 11 10.53 13.12 -12.35
N ASP A 12 11.36 12.16 -12.73
CA ASP A 12 10.93 10.81 -13.10
C ASP A 12 10.21 10.12 -11.94
N THR A 13 10.75 10.22 -10.72
CA THR A 13 10.11 9.65 -9.52
C THR A 13 8.73 10.26 -9.27
N MET A 14 8.61 11.59 -9.43
CA MET A 14 7.33 12.30 -9.29
C MET A 14 6.34 11.87 -10.38
N LEU A 15 6.82 11.70 -11.62
CA LEU A 15 6.02 11.31 -12.76
C LEU A 15 5.50 9.86 -12.60
N GLU A 16 6.36 8.95 -12.15
CA GLU A 16 5.98 7.58 -11.80
C GLU A 16 4.95 7.56 -10.67
N THR A 17 5.15 8.38 -9.64
CA THR A 17 4.20 8.50 -8.52
C THR A 17 2.83 8.98 -9.01
N LEU A 18 2.79 10.01 -9.87
CA LEU A 18 1.54 10.52 -10.46
C LEU A 18 0.87 9.48 -11.36
N ARG A 19 1.64 8.75 -12.17
CA ARG A 19 1.11 7.65 -13.01
C ARG A 19 0.50 6.55 -12.16
N LYS A 20 1.13 6.17 -11.05
CA LYS A 20 0.59 5.19 -10.10
C LYS A 20 -0.68 5.70 -9.40
N GLN A 21 -0.76 6.99 -9.09
CA GLN A 21 -1.96 7.59 -8.50
C GLN A 21 -3.16 7.63 -9.46
N GLN A 22 -2.91 7.77 -10.78
CA GLN A 22 -3.95 7.74 -11.81
C GLN A 22 -4.21 6.32 -12.37
N ALA A 23 -3.67 5.28 -11.76
CA ALA A 23 -3.91 3.93 -12.23
C ALA A 23 -5.38 3.53 -12.04
N ASP A 24 -5.96 2.95 -13.10
CA ASP A 24 -7.27 2.32 -13.04
C ASP A 24 -7.14 0.91 -12.47
N TRP A 25 -8.01 0.57 -11.52
CA TRP A 25 -8.07 -0.75 -10.93
C TRP A 25 -8.97 -1.65 -11.76
N LYS A 26 -8.45 -2.79 -12.18
CA LYS A 26 -9.23 -3.84 -12.83
C LYS A 26 -9.29 -5.04 -11.90
N GLU A 27 -10.48 -5.58 -11.68
CA GLU A 27 -10.66 -6.78 -10.89
C GLU A 27 -10.02 -7.99 -11.60
N THR A 28 -9.28 -8.79 -10.85
CA THR A 28 -8.52 -9.93 -11.34
C THR A 28 -8.45 -11.01 -10.26
N ASP A 29 -8.65 -12.28 -10.63
CA ASP A 29 -8.49 -13.46 -9.75
C ASP A 29 -7.02 -13.92 -9.61
N ALA A 30 -6.07 -13.10 -10.06
CA ALA A 30 -4.64 -13.34 -9.89
C ALA A 30 -4.22 -13.15 -8.43
N ALA A 31 -3.08 -13.74 -8.06
CA ALA A 31 -2.50 -13.50 -6.73
C ALA A 31 -2.19 -12.00 -6.56
N ALA A 32 -2.45 -11.46 -5.38
CA ALA A 32 -2.20 -10.05 -5.08
C ALA A 32 -0.70 -9.74 -5.23
N THR A 33 -0.37 -8.70 -5.99
CA THR A 33 0.99 -8.19 -6.14
C THR A 33 1.25 -6.99 -5.23
N ALA A 34 2.52 -6.60 -5.09
CA ALA A 34 2.94 -5.48 -4.25
C ALA A 34 2.37 -4.12 -4.69
N GLU A 35 1.76 -4.02 -5.87
CA GLU A 35 1.17 -2.78 -6.40
C GLU A 35 -0.35 -2.89 -6.60
N ASP A 36 -0.98 -3.98 -6.16
CA ASP A 36 -2.42 -4.21 -6.31
C ASP A 36 -3.25 -3.53 -5.22
N ARG A 37 -4.54 -3.43 -5.47
CA ARG A 37 -5.53 -2.99 -4.50
C ARG A 37 -6.35 -4.18 -4.05
N VAL A 38 -6.32 -4.45 -2.76
CA VAL A 38 -7.05 -5.56 -2.13
C VAL A 38 -8.05 -5.00 -1.13
N THR A 39 -9.22 -5.63 -1.07
CA THR A 39 -10.19 -5.40 0.00
C THR A 39 -10.03 -6.52 1.01
N VAL A 40 -9.70 -6.18 2.24
CA VAL A 40 -9.37 -7.16 3.28
C VAL A 40 -10.06 -6.82 4.59
N ASP A 41 -10.50 -7.87 5.29
CA ASP A 41 -10.97 -7.78 6.66
C ASP A 41 -9.85 -8.26 7.58
N PHE A 42 -9.44 -7.43 8.54
CA PHE A 42 -8.39 -7.81 9.49
C PHE A 42 -8.75 -7.45 10.91
N SER A 43 -8.27 -8.27 11.85
CA SER A 43 -8.29 -8.01 13.28
C SER A 43 -6.91 -8.23 13.86
N GLY A 44 -6.21 -7.15 14.15
CA GLY A 44 -4.95 -7.12 14.84
C GLY A 44 -5.17 -6.95 16.34
N SER A 45 -4.46 -7.77 17.11
CA SER A 45 -4.33 -7.65 18.56
C SER A 45 -2.85 -7.62 18.91
N ILE A 46 -2.50 -6.84 19.92
CA ILE A 46 -1.15 -6.78 20.49
C ILE A 46 -1.24 -7.45 21.85
N ASP A 47 -0.48 -8.53 22.06
CA ASP A 47 -0.43 -9.27 23.34
C ASP A 47 -1.81 -9.73 23.88
N GLY A 48 -2.78 -9.94 22.99
CA GLY A 48 -4.14 -10.34 23.34
C GLY A 48 -5.13 -9.19 23.58
N GLU A 49 -4.66 -7.94 23.56
CA GLU A 49 -5.51 -6.76 23.58
C GLU A 49 -5.71 -6.22 22.16
N ASP A 50 -6.96 -5.94 21.79
CA ASP A 50 -7.26 -5.28 20.52
C ASP A 50 -6.67 -3.86 20.56
N PHE A 51 -5.85 -3.51 19.57
CA PHE A 51 -5.34 -2.14 19.47
C PHE A 51 -6.27 -1.26 18.63
N GLU A 52 -6.32 0.03 18.96
CA GLU A 52 -7.15 1.00 18.24
C GLU A 52 -6.64 1.17 16.80
N GLY A 53 -7.49 0.84 15.80
CA GLY A 53 -7.09 0.76 14.39
C GLY A 53 -6.65 -0.63 13.93
N GLY A 54 -6.64 -1.63 14.82
CA GLY A 54 -6.33 -3.03 14.48
C GLY A 54 -7.51 -3.78 13.84
N LYS A 55 -8.74 -3.28 13.92
CA LYS A 55 -9.91 -3.94 13.33
C LYS A 55 -10.50 -3.12 12.20
N ALA A 56 -10.60 -3.72 11.02
CA ALA A 56 -11.27 -3.12 9.89
C ALA A 56 -12.02 -4.18 9.07
N SER A 57 -13.16 -3.76 8.52
CA SER A 57 -14.01 -4.57 7.64
C SER A 57 -14.24 -3.79 6.35
N ASP A 58 -14.27 -4.48 5.21
CA ASP A 58 -14.27 -3.92 3.86
C ASP A 58 -13.12 -2.91 3.65
N PHE A 59 -11.97 -3.17 4.29
CA PHE A 59 -10.87 -2.23 4.24
C PHE A 59 -10.14 -2.33 2.91
N VAL A 60 -10.24 -1.25 2.15
CA VAL A 60 -9.58 -1.16 0.86
C VAL A 60 -8.14 -0.65 1.04
N LEU A 61 -7.19 -1.56 0.87
CA LEU A 61 -5.76 -1.28 0.92
C LEU A 61 -5.16 -1.28 -0.48
N ALA A 62 -4.56 -0.15 -0.87
CA ALA A 62 -3.68 -0.09 -2.03
C ALA A 62 -2.25 -0.39 -1.59
N MET A 63 -1.71 -1.50 -2.06
CA MET A 63 -0.40 -2.04 -1.71
C MET A 63 0.71 -1.20 -2.36
N GLY A 64 1.88 -1.13 -1.72
CA GLY A 64 3.05 -0.46 -2.26
C GLY A 64 3.06 1.07 -2.05
N GLN A 65 2.05 1.61 -1.37
CA GLN A 65 2.02 3.03 -0.98
C GLN A 65 2.59 3.27 0.43
N GLY A 66 2.96 2.21 1.16
CA GLY A 66 3.47 2.31 2.53
C GLY A 66 2.46 2.96 3.48
N ARG A 67 1.16 2.76 3.21
CA ARG A 67 0.07 3.30 4.05
C ARG A 67 -0.09 2.50 5.33
N MET A 68 0.28 1.22 5.31
CA MET A 68 0.27 0.35 6.47
C MET A 68 1.67 0.19 7.07
N ILE A 69 1.70 -0.38 8.26
CA ILE A 69 2.93 -0.79 8.93
C ILE A 69 3.76 -1.73 8.02
N PRO A 70 5.09 -1.54 7.94
CA PRO A 70 5.97 -2.43 7.19
C PRO A 70 5.75 -3.90 7.56
N GLY A 71 5.59 -4.77 6.56
CA GLY A 71 5.34 -6.20 6.74
C GLY A 71 3.87 -6.61 6.66
N PHE A 72 2.90 -5.71 6.89
CA PHE A 72 1.48 -6.03 6.69
C PHE A 72 1.16 -6.24 5.20
N GLU A 73 1.64 -5.31 4.36
CA GLU A 73 1.50 -5.41 2.91
C GLU A 73 2.27 -6.64 2.38
N GLU A 74 3.49 -6.91 2.85
CA GLU A 74 4.27 -8.07 2.38
C GLU A 74 3.59 -9.41 2.67
N GLY A 75 2.88 -9.54 3.80
CA GLY A 75 2.13 -10.74 4.15
C GLY A 75 0.86 -10.96 3.33
N LEU A 76 0.37 -9.92 2.64
CA LEU A 76 -0.78 -10.00 1.74
C LEU A 76 -0.35 -10.29 0.30
N VAL A 77 0.87 -9.93 -0.08
CA VAL A 77 1.43 -10.25 -1.41
C VAL A 77 1.53 -11.77 -1.58
N GLY A 78 0.99 -12.28 -2.69
CA GLY A 78 1.00 -13.70 -3.03
C GLY A 78 -0.19 -14.50 -2.49
N HIS A 79 -1.04 -13.90 -1.66
CA HIS A 79 -2.31 -14.50 -1.26
C HIS A 79 -3.42 -14.20 -2.28
N LYS A 80 -4.39 -15.10 -2.37
CA LYS A 80 -5.59 -14.98 -3.20
C LYS A 80 -6.80 -14.76 -2.31
#